data_AF-A0A6M6I2V2-F1
#
_entry.id   AF-A0A6M6I2V2-F1
#
_cell.length_a   1.000
_cell.length_b   1.000
_cell.length_c   1.000
_cell.angle_alpha   90.00
_cell.angle_beta   90.00
_cell.angle_gamma   90.00
#
_symmetry.space_group_name_H-M   'P 1'
#
loop_
_entity.id
_entity.type
_entity.pdbx_description
1 polymer ?
#
loop_
_entity_poly.entity_id
_entity_poly.type
_entity_poly.pdbx_seq_one_letter_code
_entity_poly.pdbx_strand_id
1 'polypeptide(L)'
;MDNIVGTAGNDTIIGDNTQTGNAGAGDQIDGGAGTDTFKLYIGTATKVEETVLPTLKNVENVYIKGGTVTAAATVDISTLAGVTSVELDGAALGATATIKTTAAQEVKLSNSAATTTVTLDGAQKATVANVTKATLDVKSATATGFTLAATGSAASDVTLTNNGTKLTSLTISGDKAVTVSEAIAAIKTVDASANSAGVTLKYTGAANDLTVKGGAGNDRFEIANFDAKDVVDGGAGKDTLAIALTDATAFTKAAAVTNVEVLAVTGDIAAAATLNADYFGVNSFEVVGKIGANLTLSNLANNGTVQLDGASTAAATVTVDVKGAIAGTADVLNLTTDKDGADLATSKVTVLANGVEAVNIASSSETGAGAFKLDTLTSAQLKTITITGVGDVSVATVSAAALSSIDASAAKGAVSISAANSTAAVTFKGGEAVDTYAASNKGDTIFGSKGADQITLGTGADKLVFTVAEQSNAAAKDSVGGFNVNADLVQFAASLQTGSAVFTGTTAFSATAGKTQIGFTDAVNTNDLQVDFDGNGTVDFVVTLTGVTAADFGAANFVFA
;
A
#
# COMPACT_ATOMS: atom_id res chain seq x y z
N MET A 1 -27.39 43.87 -22.45
CA MET A 1 -28.72 43.78 -21.83
C MET A 1 -29.49 42.77 -22.63
N ASP A 2 -29.29 41.54 -22.20
CA ASP A 2 -29.99 40.37 -22.68
C ASP A 2 -31.02 39.96 -21.62
N ASN A 3 -32.15 39.42 -22.08
CA ASN A 3 -33.17 38.84 -21.23
C ASN A 3 -33.36 37.39 -21.65
N ILE A 4 -32.83 36.47 -20.86
CA ILE A 4 -32.84 35.04 -21.14
C ILE A 4 -33.86 34.38 -20.21
N VAL A 5 -34.75 33.57 -20.79
CA VAL A 5 -35.73 32.78 -20.06
C VAL A 5 -35.54 31.32 -20.44
N GLY A 6 -35.29 30.47 -19.44
CA GLY A 6 -35.18 29.03 -19.60
C GLY A 6 -36.54 28.35 -19.79
N THR A 7 -36.53 27.03 -19.74
CA THR A 7 -37.65 26.16 -20.01
C THR A 7 -38.26 25.61 -18.72
N ALA A 8 -38.93 24.46 -18.79
CA ALA A 8 -39.43 23.74 -17.62
C ALA A 8 -38.55 22.55 -17.24
N GLY A 9 -37.37 22.41 -17.87
CA GLY A 9 -36.37 21.40 -17.57
C GLY A 9 -35.20 21.96 -16.78
N ASN A 10 -34.14 21.16 -16.60
CA ASN A 10 -32.91 21.66 -15.99
C ASN A 10 -32.06 22.36 -17.04
N ASP A 11 -32.08 23.68 -17.05
CA ASP A 11 -31.41 24.52 -18.03
C ASP A 11 -29.97 24.88 -17.61
N THR A 12 -29.10 25.00 -18.61
CA THR A 12 -27.74 25.55 -18.44
C THR A 12 -27.60 26.78 -19.30
N ILE A 13 -27.44 27.93 -18.64
CA ILE A 13 -27.32 29.25 -19.28
C ILE A 13 -25.86 29.69 -19.14
N ILE A 14 -25.24 30.07 -20.26
CA ILE A 14 -23.80 30.32 -20.31
C ILE A 14 -23.54 31.80 -20.59
N GLY A 15 -22.78 32.45 -19.70
CA GLY A 15 -22.11 33.72 -19.95
C GLY A 15 -20.63 33.49 -20.21
N ASP A 16 -20.11 34.03 -21.32
CA ASP A 16 -18.68 33.98 -21.65
C ASP A 16 -18.07 35.38 -21.58
N ASN A 17 -17.41 35.68 -20.45
CA ASN A 17 -16.68 36.92 -20.23
C ASN A 17 -15.18 36.77 -20.56
N THR A 18 -14.78 35.71 -21.29
CA THR A 18 -13.42 35.59 -21.84
C THR A 18 -13.25 36.38 -23.14
N GLN A 19 -14.36 36.85 -23.72
CA GLN A 19 -14.42 37.60 -24.98
C GLN A 19 -15.12 38.95 -24.80
N THR A 20 -15.31 39.69 -25.90
CA THR A 20 -16.04 40.96 -25.90
C THR A 20 -17.55 40.73 -25.82
N GLY A 21 -18.21 41.30 -24.81
CA GLY A 21 -19.67 41.21 -24.64
C GLY A 21 -20.02 40.42 -23.38
N ASN A 22 -19.73 41.02 -22.22
CA ASN A 22 -19.78 40.32 -20.94
C ASN A 22 -21.21 40.20 -20.42
N ALA A 23 -21.55 39.02 -19.89
CA ALA A 23 -22.67 38.86 -18.98
C ALA A 23 -22.41 39.69 -17.72
N GLY A 24 -23.31 40.62 -17.42
CA GLY A 24 -23.13 41.57 -16.33
C GLY A 24 -24.45 42.11 -15.77
N ALA A 25 -24.34 43.16 -14.95
CA ALA A 25 -25.47 43.71 -14.16
C ALA A 25 -26.70 44.12 -14.98
N GLY A 26 -26.53 44.41 -16.27
CA GLY A 26 -27.62 44.80 -17.16
C GLY A 26 -28.44 43.63 -17.69
N ASP A 27 -27.99 42.39 -17.50
CA ASP A 27 -28.65 41.21 -18.06
C ASP A 27 -29.60 40.58 -17.03
N GLN A 28 -30.68 39.99 -17.53
CA GLN A 28 -31.71 39.32 -16.74
C GLN A 28 -31.79 37.85 -17.17
N ILE A 29 -31.69 36.95 -16.20
CA ILE A 29 -31.72 35.51 -16.40
C ILE A 29 -32.81 34.93 -15.51
N ASP A 30 -33.83 34.33 -16.14
CA ASP A 30 -34.86 33.52 -15.47
C ASP A 30 -34.65 32.05 -15.89
N GLY A 31 -34.26 31.16 -14.99
CA GLY A 31 -34.03 29.74 -15.32
C GLY A 31 -35.31 28.99 -15.67
N GLY A 32 -36.47 29.49 -15.24
CA GLY A 32 -37.76 28.83 -15.46
C GLY A 32 -38.11 27.86 -14.34
N ALA A 33 -38.55 26.65 -14.69
CA ALA A 33 -38.84 25.61 -13.69
C ALA A 33 -37.85 24.47 -13.87
N GLY A 34 -37.33 23.90 -12.78
CA GLY A 34 -36.31 22.87 -12.86
C GLY A 34 -35.24 23.11 -11.80
N THR A 35 -34.06 22.51 -12.01
CA THR A 35 -32.83 22.88 -11.30
C THR A 35 -31.87 23.46 -12.31
N ASP A 36 -31.78 24.78 -12.31
CA ASP A 36 -31.13 25.55 -13.36
C ASP A 36 -29.73 26.00 -12.94
N THR A 37 -28.85 26.16 -13.93
CA THR A 37 -27.45 26.52 -13.72
C THR A 37 -27.05 27.70 -14.59
N PHE A 38 -26.55 28.77 -13.97
CA PHE A 38 -25.81 29.81 -14.67
C PHE A 38 -24.31 29.51 -14.62
N LYS A 39 -23.68 29.32 -15.79
CA LYS A 39 -22.25 29.11 -15.96
C LYS A 39 -21.59 30.37 -16.49
N LEU A 40 -20.63 30.89 -15.74
CA LEU A 40 -19.84 32.05 -16.12
C LEU A 40 -18.38 31.64 -16.38
N TYR A 41 -17.93 31.85 -17.61
CA TYR A 41 -16.53 31.68 -17.98
C TYR A 41 -15.84 33.05 -17.89
N ILE A 42 -14.75 33.13 -17.14
CA ILE A 42 -13.96 34.36 -17.02
C ILE A 42 -12.48 34.07 -17.32
N GLY A 43 -11.78 35.08 -17.85
CA GLY A 43 -10.35 34.98 -18.13
C GLY A 43 -9.54 34.68 -16.86
N THR A 44 -8.42 33.95 -16.98
CA THR A 44 -7.63 33.49 -15.83
C THR A 44 -7.09 34.59 -14.93
N ALA A 45 -6.86 35.79 -15.46
CA ALA A 45 -6.41 36.96 -14.69
C ALA A 45 -7.56 37.84 -14.16
N THR A 46 -8.81 37.54 -14.54
CA THR A 46 -9.99 38.30 -14.11
C THR A 46 -10.30 37.98 -12.65
N LYS A 47 -10.60 38.99 -11.86
CA LYS A 47 -10.95 38.81 -10.44
C LYS A 47 -12.41 38.40 -10.30
N VAL A 48 -12.65 37.28 -9.63
CA VAL A 48 -14.01 36.73 -9.42
C VAL A 48 -14.84 37.69 -8.56
N GLU A 49 -14.26 38.23 -7.49
CA GLU A 49 -14.91 39.14 -6.54
C GLU A 49 -15.32 40.50 -7.15
N GLU A 50 -14.71 40.89 -8.26
CA GLU A 50 -15.05 42.12 -9.00
C GLU A 50 -16.01 41.83 -10.16
N THR A 51 -16.28 40.55 -10.45
CA THR A 51 -17.17 40.15 -11.55
C THR A 51 -18.63 40.29 -11.11
N VAL A 52 -19.35 41.24 -11.73
CA VAL A 52 -20.76 41.48 -11.41
C VAL A 52 -21.63 40.46 -12.14
N LEU A 53 -22.40 39.67 -11.39
CA LEU A 53 -23.34 38.70 -11.95
C LEU A 53 -24.59 39.39 -12.52
N PRO A 54 -25.26 38.80 -13.52
CA PRO A 54 -26.60 39.19 -13.97
C PRO A 54 -27.65 39.12 -12.85
N THR A 55 -28.82 39.70 -13.10
CA THR A 55 -29.98 39.44 -12.23
C THR A 55 -30.47 38.02 -12.46
N LEU A 56 -30.42 37.19 -11.41
CA LEU A 56 -30.82 35.79 -11.45
C LEU A 56 -32.19 35.58 -10.81
N LYS A 57 -33.07 34.85 -11.49
CA LYS A 57 -34.37 34.41 -11.01
C LYS A 57 -34.54 32.93 -11.36
N ASN A 58 -35.07 32.12 -10.45
CA ASN A 58 -35.22 30.67 -10.64
C ASN A 58 -33.91 30.01 -11.15
N VAL A 59 -32.78 30.38 -10.55
CA VAL A 59 -31.47 29.77 -10.85
C VAL A 59 -30.90 29.29 -9.54
N GLU A 60 -30.70 27.98 -9.42
CA GLU A 60 -30.26 27.34 -8.17
C GLU A 60 -28.75 27.21 -8.08
N ASN A 61 -28.04 27.13 -9.21
CA ASN A 61 -26.61 26.89 -9.26
C ASN A 61 -25.87 28.00 -10.02
N VAL A 62 -24.86 28.59 -9.39
CA VAL A 62 -23.91 29.48 -10.05
C VAL A 62 -22.59 28.74 -10.18
N TYR A 63 -22.06 28.64 -11.39
CA TYR A 63 -20.78 27.99 -11.67
C TYR A 63 -19.85 29.00 -12.33
N ILE A 64 -18.65 29.17 -11.78
CA ILE A 64 -17.65 30.12 -12.27
C ILE A 64 -16.41 29.34 -12.66
N LYS A 65 -16.02 29.42 -13.94
CA LYS A 65 -14.81 28.79 -14.46
C LYS A 65 -13.71 29.80 -14.73
N GLY A 66 -12.54 29.52 -14.16
CA GLY A 66 -11.35 30.36 -14.30
C GLY A 66 -11.33 31.55 -13.34
N GLY A 67 -10.56 32.57 -13.70
CA GLY A 67 -10.33 33.76 -12.87
C GLY A 67 -9.39 33.55 -11.68
N THR A 68 -9.26 34.61 -10.91
CA THR A 68 -8.48 34.71 -9.67
C THR A 68 -9.38 35.22 -8.56
N VAL A 69 -9.21 34.71 -7.34
CA VAL A 69 -9.76 35.35 -6.14
C VAL A 69 -8.60 36.00 -5.40
N THR A 70 -8.57 37.33 -5.27
CA THR A 70 -7.44 37.96 -4.59
C THR A 70 -7.40 37.60 -3.10
N ALA A 71 -6.21 37.66 -2.50
CA ALA A 71 -6.05 37.33 -1.09
C ALA A 71 -6.91 38.26 -0.20
N ALA A 72 -7.63 37.65 0.74
CA ALA A 72 -8.63 38.27 1.61
C ALA A 72 -9.85 38.90 0.90
N ALA A 73 -10.05 38.64 -0.39
CA ALA A 73 -11.27 39.06 -1.09
C ALA A 73 -12.49 38.23 -0.67
N THR A 74 -13.67 38.81 -0.91
CA THR A 74 -14.96 38.16 -0.65
C THR A 74 -15.74 38.01 -1.94
N VAL A 75 -16.09 36.77 -2.30
CA VAL A 75 -17.12 36.45 -3.27
C VAL A 75 -18.43 36.30 -2.49
N ASP A 76 -19.39 37.22 -2.68
CA ASP A 76 -20.64 37.24 -1.93
C ASP A 76 -21.83 36.79 -2.79
N ILE A 77 -22.42 35.64 -2.46
CA ILE A 77 -23.68 35.17 -3.05
C ILE A 77 -24.83 35.14 -2.04
N SER A 78 -24.60 35.61 -0.81
CA SER A 78 -25.57 35.53 0.30
C SER A 78 -26.85 36.34 0.04
N THR A 79 -26.79 37.30 -0.87
CA THR A 79 -27.92 38.15 -1.27
C THR A 79 -28.68 37.64 -2.50
N LEU A 80 -28.17 36.61 -3.18
CA LEU A 80 -28.80 36.04 -4.38
C LEU A 80 -29.92 35.08 -3.98
N ALA A 81 -31.14 35.58 -3.94
CA ALA A 81 -32.32 34.79 -3.63
C ALA A 81 -32.52 33.66 -4.65
N GLY A 82 -32.88 32.46 -4.18
CA GLY A 82 -33.08 31.27 -5.03
C GLY A 82 -31.81 30.48 -5.33
N VAL A 83 -30.63 31.13 -5.33
CA VAL A 83 -29.35 30.43 -5.49
C VAL A 83 -29.07 29.56 -4.27
N THR A 84 -28.82 28.27 -4.53
CA THR A 84 -28.54 27.23 -3.53
C THR A 84 -27.08 26.79 -3.52
N SER A 85 -26.33 26.99 -4.61
CA SER A 85 -24.90 26.70 -4.62
C SER A 85 -24.08 27.64 -5.51
N VAL A 86 -22.82 27.85 -5.11
CA VAL A 86 -21.78 28.44 -5.96
C VAL A 86 -20.63 27.47 -6.14
N GLU A 87 -20.19 27.26 -7.37
CA GLU A 87 -19.01 26.47 -7.72
C GLU A 87 -17.90 27.35 -8.28
N LEU A 88 -16.70 27.23 -7.72
CA LEU A 88 -15.48 27.78 -8.30
C LEU A 88 -14.68 26.62 -8.92
N ASP A 89 -14.59 26.60 -10.26
CA ASP A 89 -13.85 25.59 -11.03
C ASP A 89 -12.57 26.17 -11.63
N GLY A 90 -11.42 25.67 -11.15
CA GLY A 90 -10.11 26.05 -11.66
C GLY A 90 -9.76 27.52 -11.43
N ALA A 91 -10.44 28.20 -10.51
CA ALA A 91 -10.10 29.55 -10.10
C ALA A 91 -8.77 29.57 -9.32
N ALA A 92 -7.89 30.51 -9.63
CA ALA A 92 -6.66 30.71 -8.87
C ALA A 92 -7.00 31.46 -7.57
N LEU A 93 -7.13 30.71 -6.47
CA LEU A 93 -7.44 31.28 -5.16
C LEU A 93 -6.18 31.88 -4.53
N GLY A 94 -6.30 33.11 -4.00
CA GLY A 94 -5.27 33.71 -3.16
C GLY A 94 -5.06 32.91 -1.87
N ALA A 95 -4.03 33.25 -1.10
CA ALA A 95 -3.67 32.52 0.12
C ALA A 95 -4.86 32.35 1.11
N THR A 96 -5.75 33.33 1.12
CA THR A 96 -7.07 33.26 1.77
C THR A 96 -8.13 33.84 0.85
N ALA A 97 -9.21 33.11 0.58
CA ALA A 97 -10.37 33.57 -0.18
C ALA A 97 -11.63 33.41 0.69
N THR A 98 -12.50 34.41 0.76
CA THR A 98 -13.78 34.32 1.48
C THR A 98 -14.91 34.11 0.50
N ILE A 99 -15.76 33.12 0.77
CA ILE A 99 -17.00 32.90 0.04
C ILE A 99 -18.15 33.10 1.04
N LYS A 100 -18.87 34.19 0.86
CA LYS A 100 -19.96 34.59 1.75
C LYS A 100 -21.29 34.09 1.20
N THR A 101 -22.03 33.41 2.09
CA THR A 101 -23.19 32.59 1.77
C THR A 101 -24.22 32.69 2.90
N THR A 102 -25.44 32.25 2.63
CA THR A 102 -26.37 31.89 3.72
C THR A 102 -26.09 30.46 4.20
N ALA A 103 -26.67 30.07 5.34
CA ALA A 103 -26.55 28.71 5.87
C ALA A 103 -27.05 27.62 4.90
N ALA A 104 -28.04 27.94 4.06
CA ALA A 104 -28.63 27.00 3.10
C ALA A 104 -27.86 26.92 1.78
N GLN A 105 -26.93 27.85 1.54
CA GLN A 105 -26.12 27.88 0.33
C GLN A 105 -24.86 27.02 0.50
N GLU A 106 -24.63 26.16 -0.49
CA GLU A 106 -23.45 25.31 -0.58
C GLU A 106 -22.32 26.00 -1.35
N VAL A 107 -21.09 25.76 -0.91
CA VAL A 107 -19.89 26.13 -1.65
C VAL A 107 -19.28 24.90 -2.31
N LYS A 108 -18.98 24.96 -3.60
CA LYS A 108 -18.30 23.90 -4.33
C LYS A 108 -16.94 24.39 -4.83
N LEU A 109 -15.91 23.57 -4.67
CA LEU A 109 -14.56 23.84 -5.15
C LEU A 109 -14.12 22.70 -6.06
N SER A 110 -13.81 23.02 -7.31
CA SER A 110 -13.45 22.04 -8.32
C SER A 110 -12.07 22.37 -8.92
N ASN A 111 -11.26 21.35 -9.14
CA ASN A 111 -9.95 21.43 -9.81
C ASN A 111 -9.01 22.48 -9.18
N SER A 112 -8.97 22.56 -7.85
CA SER A 112 -8.06 23.46 -7.12
C SER A 112 -6.74 22.75 -6.82
N ALA A 113 -5.63 23.33 -7.30
CA ALA A 113 -4.30 22.74 -7.21
C ALA A 113 -3.40 23.33 -6.09
N ALA A 114 -3.83 24.39 -5.40
CA ALA A 114 -3.00 25.15 -4.47
C ALA A 114 -3.43 25.02 -3.01
N THR A 115 -2.46 25.00 -2.08
CA THR A 115 -2.71 25.09 -0.63
C THR A 115 -3.26 26.47 -0.26
N THR A 116 -4.59 26.62 -0.31
CA THR A 116 -5.28 27.88 -0.06
C THR A 116 -6.31 27.72 1.04
N THR A 117 -6.48 28.75 1.88
CA THR A 117 -7.59 28.81 2.82
C THR A 117 -8.82 29.38 2.15
N VAL A 118 -9.92 28.63 2.15
CA VAL A 118 -11.25 29.10 1.73
C VAL A 118 -12.10 29.27 2.98
N THR A 119 -12.38 30.53 3.33
CA THR A 119 -13.28 30.89 4.42
C THR A 119 -14.72 30.79 3.95
N LEU A 120 -15.46 29.87 4.57
CA LEU A 120 -16.87 29.63 4.36
C LEU A 120 -17.66 30.51 5.34
N ASP A 121 -17.97 31.74 4.92
CA ASP A 121 -18.69 32.72 5.74
C ASP A 121 -20.20 32.52 5.57
N GLY A 122 -20.74 31.57 6.34
CA GLY A 122 -22.18 31.24 6.40
C GLY A 122 -22.50 29.79 6.05
N ALA A 123 -21.83 29.24 5.03
CA ALA A 123 -22.10 27.90 4.50
C ALA A 123 -21.87 26.83 5.57
N GLN A 124 -22.80 25.88 5.61
CA GLN A 124 -22.73 24.69 6.46
C GLN A 124 -22.48 23.42 5.64
N LYS A 125 -22.33 23.57 4.32
CA LYS A 125 -22.07 22.49 3.38
C LYS A 125 -21.04 22.92 2.35
N ALA A 126 -20.10 22.04 2.04
CA ALA A 126 -19.22 22.18 0.89
C ALA A 126 -19.08 20.88 0.09
N THR A 127 -18.88 21.01 -1.21
CA THR A 127 -18.42 19.92 -2.08
C THR A 127 -17.03 20.22 -2.62
N VAL A 128 -16.12 19.25 -2.58
CA VAL A 128 -14.81 19.30 -3.22
C VAL A 128 -14.74 18.29 -4.35
N ALA A 129 -14.14 18.68 -5.47
CA ALA A 129 -13.90 17.79 -6.61
C ALA A 129 -12.49 18.01 -7.18
N ASN A 130 -11.66 16.95 -7.20
CA ASN A 130 -10.27 17.03 -7.68
C ASN A 130 -9.45 18.12 -6.97
N VAL A 131 -9.59 18.25 -5.65
CA VAL A 131 -8.87 19.27 -4.86
C VAL A 131 -7.60 18.65 -4.30
N THR A 132 -6.44 19.03 -4.83
CA THR A 132 -5.14 18.47 -4.41
C THR A 132 -4.88 18.71 -2.93
N LYS A 133 -5.18 19.93 -2.44
CA LYS A 133 -5.14 20.31 -1.03
C LYS A 133 -5.83 21.65 -0.81
N ALA A 134 -6.74 21.77 0.16
CA ALA A 134 -7.30 23.06 0.58
C ALA A 134 -7.58 23.11 2.08
N THR A 135 -7.52 24.29 2.68
CA THR A 135 -8.06 24.51 4.02
C THR A 135 -9.47 25.10 3.91
N LEU A 136 -10.48 24.40 4.40
CA LEU A 136 -11.83 24.93 4.53
C LEU A 136 -12.03 25.48 5.94
N ASP A 137 -12.16 26.79 6.04
CA ASP A 137 -12.44 27.45 7.32
C ASP A 137 -13.93 27.72 7.48
N VAL A 138 -14.60 26.92 8.31
CA VAL A 138 -16.02 27.08 8.60
C VAL A 138 -16.19 28.24 9.59
N LYS A 139 -16.49 29.42 9.05
CA LYS A 139 -16.71 30.66 9.81
C LYS A 139 -18.19 30.90 10.15
N SER A 140 -19.08 29.97 9.78
CA SER A 140 -20.50 30.06 10.09
C SER A 140 -20.75 30.13 11.61
N ALA A 141 -21.23 31.27 12.10
CA ALA A 141 -21.49 31.50 13.53
C ALA A 141 -22.69 30.71 14.09
N THR A 142 -23.38 29.93 13.26
CA THR A 142 -24.55 29.13 13.63
C THR A 142 -24.37 27.64 13.35
N ALA A 143 -23.32 27.24 12.64
CA ALA A 143 -23.09 25.84 12.28
C ALA A 143 -22.71 25.01 13.51
N THR A 144 -23.59 24.09 13.91
CA THR A 144 -23.28 23.03 14.88
C THR A 144 -22.82 21.74 14.20
N GLY A 145 -23.08 21.63 12.89
CA GLY A 145 -22.60 20.56 12.02
C GLY A 145 -22.15 21.11 10.68
N PHE A 146 -21.23 20.41 10.03
CA PHE A 146 -20.75 20.71 8.69
C PHE A 146 -20.86 19.47 7.81
N THR A 147 -21.31 19.63 6.57
CA THR A 147 -21.33 18.55 5.58
C THR A 147 -20.27 18.79 4.51
N LEU A 148 -19.37 17.83 4.33
CA LEU A 148 -18.38 17.79 3.26
C LEU A 148 -18.71 16.66 2.30
N ALA A 149 -18.77 16.95 1.01
CA ALA A 149 -18.88 15.93 -0.04
C ALA A 149 -17.62 15.91 -0.90
N ALA A 150 -17.08 14.73 -1.19
CA ALA A 150 -15.95 14.55 -2.10
C ALA A 150 -16.39 13.83 -3.38
N THR A 151 -16.18 14.49 -4.52
CA THR A 151 -16.62 14.03 -5.84
C THR A 151 -15.53 14.22 -6.89
N GLY A 152 -15.86 14.12 -8.17
CA GLY A 152 -14.93 14.34 -9.28
C GLY A 152 -14.34 13.03 -9.80
N SER A 153 -13.08 13.08 -10.22
CA SER A 153 -12.34 11.96 -10.84
C SER A 153 -11.13 11.50 -10.01
N ALA A 154 -10.68 12.32 -9.05
CA ALA A 154 -9.53 12.05 -8.19
C ALA A 154 -9.87 12.31 -6.72
N ALA A 155 -9.05 11.75 -5.82
CA ALA A 155 -9.18 12.00 -4.38
C ALA A 155 -8.94 13.48 -4.05
N SER A 156 -9.52 13.93 -2.93
CA SER A 156 -9.31 15.29 -2.42
C SER A 156 -8.65 15.31 -1.03
N ASP A 157 -7.83 16.32 -0.75
CA ASP A 157 -7.24 16.57 0.59
C ASP A 157 -7.77 17.89 1.16
N VAL A 158 -8.37 17.82 2.34
CA VAL A 158 -9.00 18.95 3.02
C VAL A 158 -8.45 19.06 4.44
N THR A 159 -7.99 20.25 4.81
CA THR A 159 -7.85 20.63 6.22
C THR A 159 -9.10 21.39 6.64
N LEU A 160 -9.77 20.96 7.71
CA LEU A 160 -10.96 21.63 8.24
C LEU A 160 -10.59 22.48 9.45
N THR A 161 -10.96 23.77 9.43
CA THR A 161 -10.87 24.66 10.58
C THR A 161 -12.24 25.24 10.93
N ASN A 162 -12.38 25.76 12.15
CA ASN A 162 -13.66 26.19 12.71
C ASN A 162 -13.54 27.57 13.38
N ASN A 163 -13.31 28.63 12.61
CA ASN A 163 -13.37 29.99 13.13
C ASN A 163 -14.80 30.43 13.52
N GLY A 164 -15.83 29.66 13.15
CA GLY A 164 -17.22 29.79 13.60
C GLY A 164 -17.45 29.28 15.03
N THR A 165 -16.51 28.53 15.61
CA THR A 165 -16.44 28.06 17.01
C THR A 165 -17.55 27.12 17.49
N LYS A 166 -18.54 26.76 16.66
CA LYS A 166 -19.72 25.99 17.09
C LYS A 166 -19.82 24.57 16.55
N LEU A 167 -18.97 24.18 15.61
CA LEU A 167 -19.00 22.81 15.07
C LEU A 167 -18.78 21.75 16.15
N THR A 168 -19.70 20.80 16.21
CA THR A 168 -19.67 19.61 17.08
C THR A 168 -19.82 18.31 16.30
N SER A 169 -20.19 18.41 15.01
CA SER A 169 -20.39 17.27 14.12
C SER A 169 -19.84 17.57 12.73
N LEU A 170 -19.35 16.53 12.08
CA LEU A 170 -18.91 16.53 10.68
C LEU A 170 -19.59 15.37 9.96
N THR A 171 -20.19 15.63 8.82
CA THR A 171 -20.71 14.60 7.91
C THR A 171 -19.86 14.59 6.66
N ILE A 172 -19.39 13.41 6.25
CA ILE A 172 -18.59 13.21 5.04
C ILE A 172 -19.39 12.34 4.07
N SER A 173 -19.42 12.72 2.80
CA SER A 173 -20.19 12.02 1.77
C SER A 173 -19.48 12.04 0.42
N GLY A 174 -20.08 11.40 -0.58
CA GLY A 174 -19.64 11.48 -1.97
C GLY A 174 -19.06 10.17 -2.49
N ASP A 175 -18.53 10.24 -3.71
CA ASP A 175 -18.14 9.09 -4.52
C ASP A 175 -16.64 9.04 -4.84
N LYS A 176 -15.85 9.90 -4.18
CA LYS A 176 -14.39 9.89 -4.24
C LYS A 176 -13.78 9.87 -2.85
N ALA A 177 -12.58 9.31 -2.80
CA ALA A 177 -11.82 9.22 -1.58
C ALA A 177 -11.45 10.63 -1.09
N VAL A 178 -11.42 10.84 0.22
CA VAL A 178 -11.07 12.13 0.81
C VAL A 178 -10.23 11.99 2.06
N THR A 179 -9.18 12.80 2.14
CA THR A 179 -8.44 13.01 3.38
C THR A 179 -8.99 14.26 4.06
N VAL A 180 -9.37 14.14 5.33
CA VAL A 180 -9.81 15.25 6.17
C VAL A 180 -8.89 15.35 7.38
N SER A 181 -8.09 16.42 7.44
CA SER A 181 -7.27 16.74 8.61
C SER A 181 -7.92 17.81 9.46
N GLU A 182 -8.06 17.58 10.76
CA GLU A 182 -8.71 18.52 11.67
C GLU A 182 -8.17 18.44 13.11
N ALA A 183 -8.30 19.54 13.85
CA ALA A 183 -7.90 19.67 15.26
C ALA A 183 -8.98 20.38 16.10
N ILE A 184 -10.24 20.29 15.69
CA ILE A 184 -11.37 21.03 16.24
C ILE A 184 -11.83 20.34 17.53
N ALA A 185 -11.39 20.89 18.66
CA ALA A 185 -11.64 20.34 20.00
C ALA A 185 -13.12 20.21 20.42
N ALA A 186 -14.09 20.65 19.62
CA ALA A 186 -15.51 20.52 19.92
C ALA A 186 -16.22 19.40 19.13
N ILE A 187 -15.56 18.82 18.11
CA ILE A 187 -16.13 17.71 17.33
C ILE A 187 -16.26 16.48 18.23
N LYS A 188 -17.45 15.89 18.21
CA LYS A 188 -17.80 14.65 18.92
C LYS A 188 -18.30 13.56 17.99
N THR A 189 -18.71 13.94 16.77
CA THR A 189 -19.28 13.00 15.82
C THR A 189 -18.70 13.27 14.44
N VAL A 190 -18.19 12.23 13.80
CA VAL A 190 -17.83 12.23 12.39
C VAL A 190 -18.59 11.09 11.73
N ASP A 191 -19.48 11.41 10.80
CA ASP A 191 -20.31 10.43 10.09
C ASP A 191 -19.97 10.45 8.61
N ALA A 192 -19.19 9.47 8.16
CA ALA A 192 -18.81 9.24 6.78
C ALA A 192 -19.65 8.15 6.09
N SER A 193 -20.76 7.70 6.70
CA SER A 193 -21.57 6.59 6.19
C SER A 193 -22.13 6.78 4.77
N ALA A 194 -22.13 8.02 4.27
CA ALA A 194 -22.55 8.38 2.92
C ALA A 194 -21.39 8.55 1.91
N ASN A 195 -20.14 8.30 2.31
CA ASN A 195 -19.01 8.19 1.40
C ASN A 195 -18.91 6.76 0.87
N SER A 196 -18.57 6.59 -0.41
CA SER A 196 -18.54 5.28 -1.07
C SER A 196 -17.17 4.85 -1.61
N ALA A 197 -16.12 5.63 -1.35
CA ALA A 197 -14.80 5.43 -1.93
C ALA A 197 -13.65 5.38 -0.91
N GLY A 198 -13.91 5.69 0.37
CA GLY A 198 -12.94 5.70 1.46
C GLY A 198 -12.63 7.09 2.01
N VAL A 199 -12.46 7.20 3.33
CA VAL A 199 -12.17 8.42 4.07
C VAL A 199 -10.94 8.20 4.94
N THR A 200 -9.94 9.07 4.77
CA THR A 200 -8.85 9.21 5.74
C THR A 200 -9.15 10.38 6.66
N LEU A 201 -9.55 10.11 7.91
CA LEU A 201 -9.76 11.13 8.93
C LEU A 201 -8.51 11.23 9.81
N LYS A 202 -7.91 12.42 9.87
CA LYS A 202 -6.83 12.76 10.81
C LYS A 202 -7.39 13.67 11.90
N TYR A 203 -7.82 13.04 12.99
CA TYR A 203 -8.38 13.70 14.16
C TYR A 203 -7.28 13.96 15.19
N THR A 204 -6.84 15.22 15.27
CA THR A 204 -5.84 15.70 16.25
C THR A 204 -6.44 16.62 17.30
N GLY A 205 -7.78 16.60 17.43
CA GLY A 205 -8.51 17.37 18.43
C GLY A 205 -8.17 16.96 19.87
N ALA A 206 -8.69 17.73 20.83
CA ALA A 206 -8.58 17.37 22.24
C ALA A 206 -9.30 16.04 22.55
N ALA A 207 -8.95 15.42 23.67
CA ALA A 207 -9.63 14.23 24.19
C ALA A 207 -11.12 14.52 24.40
N ASN A 208 -11.94 14.00 23.50
CA ASN A 208 -13.40 14.02 23.52
C ASN A 208 -13.87 12.58 23.39
N ASP A 209 -15.07 12.28 23.89
CA ASP A 209 -15.71 11.01 23.61
C ASP A 209 -16.24 11.03 22.15
N LEU A 210 -15.38 10.65 21.21
CA LEU A 210 -15.59 10.75 19.77
C LEU A 210 -16.38 9.55 19.26
N THR A 211 -17.37 9.79 18.41
CA THR A 211 -18.05 8.75 17.61
C THR A 211 -17.71 8.94 16.14
N VAL A 212 -17.07 7.93 15.54
CA VAL A 212 -16.72 7.93 14.12
C VAL A 212 -17.46 6.78 13.42
N LYS A 213 -18.04 7.08 12.26
CA LYS A 213 -18.58 6.08 11.34
C LYS A 213 -17.93 6.23 9.97
N GLY A 214 -17.40 5.15 9.45
CA GLY A 214 -16.94 5.02 8.08
C GLY A 214 -18.06 4.83 7.08
N GLY A 215 -17.68 4.89 5.81
CA GLY A 215 -18.53 4.72 4.65
C GLY A 215 -18.40 3.33 4.05
N ALA A 216 -18.52 3.27 2.73
CA ALA A 216 -17.97 2.17 1.96
C ALA A 216 -16.58 2.55 1.41
N GLY A 217 -15.77 1.55 1.09
CA GLY A 217 -14.37 1.75 0.71
C GLY A 217 -13.46 1.52 1.91
N ASN A 218 -12.15 1.61 1.72
CA ASN A 218 -11.20 1.39 2.82
C ASN A 218 -11.00 2.72 3.56
N ASP A 219 -11.54 2.82 4.77
CA ASP A 219 -11.41 3.98 5.63
C ASP A 219 -10.17 3.90 6.53
N ARG A 220 -9.61 5.06 6.90
CA ARG A 220 -8.52 5.18 7.87
C ARG A 220 -8.83 6.27 8.88
N PHE A 221 -8.90 5.92 10.16
CA PHE A 221 -9.12 6.86 11.26
C PHE A 221 -7.85 7.00 12.08
N GLU A 222 -7.10 8.08 11.86
CA GLU A 222 -5.98 8.49 12.70
C GLU A 222 -6.52 9.34 13.85
N ILE A 223 -6.70 8.74 15.03
CA ILE A 223 -7.32 9.39 16.20
C ILE A 223 -6.29 9.57 17.31
N ALA A 224 -6.03 10.82 17.69
CA ALA A 224 -5.22 11.15 18.86
C ALA A 224 -6.01 11.03 20.18
N ASN A 225 -5.35 10.59 21.24
CA ASN A 225 -5.92 10.45 22.59
C ASN A 225 -7.10 9.46 22.65
N PHE A 226 -6.99 8.34 21.94
CA PHE A 226 -8.05 7.34 21.86
C PHE A 226 -8.24 6.63 23.22
N ASP A 227 -9.46 6.62 23.76
CA ASP A 227 -9.80 5.98 25.03
C ASP A 227 -11.07 5.13 24.97
N ALA A 228 -11.42 4.47 26.07
CA ALA A 228 -12.53 3.52 26.12
C ALA A 228 -13.94 4.14 25.96
N LYS A 229 -14.05 5.47 25.87
CA LYS A 229 -15.30 6.19 25.61
C LYS A 229 -15.47 6.56 24.14
N ASP A 230 -14.43 6.40 23.33
CA ASP A 230 -14.53 6.55 21.88
C ASP A 230 -15.25 5.36 21.25
N VAL A 231 -15.96 5.64 20.16
CA VAL A 231 -16.72 4.67 19.36
C VAL A 231 -16.30 4.80 17.91
N VAL A 232 -15.89 3.68 17.30
CA VAL A 232 -15.49 3.63 15.89
C VAL A 232 -16.23 2.49 15.21
N ASP A 233 -16.96 2.83 14.15
CA ASP A 233 -17.53 1.87 13.21
C ASP A 233 -16.85 2.11 11.85
N GLY A 234 -16.08 1.15 11.32
CA GLY A 234 -15.39 1.34 10.05
C GLY A 234 -16.30 1.27 8.82
N GLY A 235 -17.53 0.75 8.96
CA GLY A 235 -18.43 0.62 7.82
C GLY A 235 -18.10 -0.59 6.95
N ALA A 236 -18.03 -0.42 5.63
CA ALA A 236 -17.83 -1.50 4.69
C ALA A 236 -16.52 -1.33 3.91
N GLY A 237 -15.55 -2.20 4.15
CA GLY A 237 -14.28 -2.14 3.45
C GLY A 237 -13.24 -2.96 4.18
N LYS A 238 -11.97 -2.64 3.95
CA LYS A 238 -10.88 -3.00 4.85
C LYS A 238 -10.48 -1.72 5.59
N ASP A 239 -10.98 -1.57 6.81
CA ASP A 239 -10.89 -0.32 7.54
C ASP A 239 -9.77 -0.36 8.59
N THR A 240 -9.13 0.78 8.81
CA THR A 240 -7.99 0.92 9.72
C THR A 240 -8.27 1.94 10.82
N LEU A 241 -8.08 1.52 12.09
CA LEU A 241 -7.97 2.42 13.23
C LEU A 241 -6.48 2.65 13.55
N ALA A 242 -6.01 3.88 13.41
CA ALA A 242 -4.64 4.29 13.70
C ALA A 242 -4.58 5.13 14.98
N ILE A 243 -3.93 4.59 16.02
CA ILE A 243 -3.84 5.21 17.36
C ILE A 243 -2.42 5.11 17.92
N ALA A 244 -2.10 5.91 18.95
CA ALA A 244 -0.79 5.83 19.58
C ALA A 244 -0.62 4.49 20.33
N LEU A 245 0.61 3.97 20.39
CA LEU A 245 0.93 2.75 21.15
C LEU A 245 0.51 2.86 22.63
N THR A 246 0.63 4.04 23.23
CA THR A 246 0.20 4.31 24.61
C THR A 246 -1.30 4.16 24.80
N ASP A 247 -2.08 4.54 23.79
CA ASP A 247 -3.55 4.47 23.80
C ASP A 247 -3.97 3.01 23.60
N ALA A 248 -3.37 2.33 22.62
CA ALA A 248 -3.65 0.93 22.33
C ALA A 248 -3.36 0.00 23.52
N THR A 249 -2.25 0.22 24.22
CA THR A 249 -1.82 -0.60 25.37
C THR A 249 -2.59 -0.30 26.67
N ALA A 250 -3.38 0.77 26.71
CA ALA A 250 -4.21 1.09 27.88
C ALA A 250 -5.47 0.20 27.99
N PHE A 251 -5.87 -0.46 26.91
CA PHE A 251 -7.05 -1.33 26.89
C PHE A 251 -6.78 -2.67 27.58
N THR A 252 -7.74 -3.10 28.41
CA THR A 252 -7.73 -4.39 29.13
C THR A 252 -8.99 -5.21 28.88
N LYS A 253 -9.85 -4.74 27.97
CA LYS A 253 -11.12 -5.31 27.54
C LYS A 253 -11.48 -4.72 26.18
N ALA A 254 -12.52 -5.28 25.54
CA ALA A 254 -13.02 -4.80 24.26
C ALA A 254 -13.32 -3.28 24.27
N ALA A 255 -12.77 -2.60 23.27
CA ALA A 255 -13.10 -1.23 22.87
C ALA A 255 -14.43 -1.22 22.11
N ALA A 256 -15.06 -0.05 21.99
CA ALA A 256 -16.24 0.13 21.15
C ALA A 256 -15.85 0.32 19.67
N VAL A 257 -15.16 -0.69 19.12
CA VAL A 257 -14.69 -0.73 17.74
C VAL A 257 -15.41 -1.85 17.01
N THR A 258 -16.03 -1.54 15.87
CA THR A 258 -16.74 -2.50 15.01
C THR A 258 -16.39 -2.27 13.54
N ASN A 259 -16.44 -3.33 12.73
CA ASN A 259 -16.14 -3.26 11.29
C ASN A 259 -14.79 -2.59 11.01
N VAL A 260 -13.76 -2.94 11.78
CA VAL A 260 -12.39 -2.49 11.57
C VAL A 260 -11.51 -3.74 11.51
N GLU A 261 -10.75 -3.87 10.43
CA GLU A 261 -9.91 -5.05 10.20
C GLU A 261 -8.48 -4.85 10.70
N VAL A 262 -7.99 -3.60 10.72
CA VAL A 262 -6.59 -3.27 11.02
C VAL A 262 -6.49 -2.31 12.21
N LEU A 263 -5.67 -2.69 13.20
CA LEU A 263 -5.16 -1.74 14.19
C LEU A 263 -3.77 -1.28 13.77
N ALA A 264 -3.64 -0.02 13.39
CA ALA A 264 -2.36 0.62 13.17
C ALA A 264 -1.85 1.27 14.46
N VAL A 265 -0.65 0.89 14.89
CA VAL A 265 0.00 1.49 16.06
C VAL A 265 1.05 2.51 15.63
N THR A 266 0.75 3.75 15.98
CA THR A 266 1.59 4.91 15.73
C THR A 266 2.48 5.21 16.95
N GLY A 267 3.62 5.84 16.70
CA GLY A 267 4.61 6.16 17.74
C GLY A 267 5.57 5.01 18.04
N ASP A 268 6.81 5.36 18.38
CA ASP A 268 7.91 4.40 18.53
C ASP A 268 7.69 3.40 19.68
N ILE A 269 8.04 2.14 19.45
CA ILE A 269 8.05 1.06 20.44
C ILE A 269 9.37 1.15 21.23
N ALA A 270 9.43 2.11 22.15
CA ALA A 270 10.61 2.39 22.96
C ALA A 270 10.77 1.47 24.19
N ALA A 271 9.70 0.77 24.58
CA ALA A 271 9.68 -0.18 25.69
C ALA A 271 8.83 -1.41 25.31
N ALA A 272 9.00 -2.50 26.06
CA ALA A 272 8.26 -3.73 25.79
C ALA A 272 6.75 -3.49 25.89
N ALA A 273 6.00 -3.94 24.89
CA ALA A 273 4.56 -3.70 24.77
C ALA A 273 3.80 -4.97 24.34
N THR A 274 2.52 -5.03 24.68
CA THR A 274 1.61 -6.10 24.24
C THR A 274 0.33 -5.48 23.71
N LEU A 275 -0.07 -5.92 22.52
CA LEU A 275 -1.31 -5.57 21.87
C LEU A 275 -2.17 -6.82 21.73
N ASN A 276 -3.48 -6.67 21.87
CA ASN A 276 -4.42 -7.78 21.82
C ASN A 276 -5.49 -7.48 20.75
N ALA A 277 -5.54 -8.32 19.72
CA ALA A 277 -6.45 -8.11 18.59
C ALA A 277 -7.92 -8.20 19.03
N ASP A 278 -8.25 -9.07 19.99
CA ASP A 278 -9.61 -9.23 20.53
C ASP A 278 -10.12 -7.95 21.23
N TYR A 279 -9.23 -7.07 21.72
CA TYR A 279 -9.65 -5.81 22.34
C TYR A 279 -10.18 -4.80 21.32
N PHE A 280 -9.80 -4.91 20.05
CA PHE A 280 -10.25 -4.02 18.99
C PHE A 280 -11.13 -4.73 17.96
N GLY A 281 -11.29 -6.05 18.08
CA GLY A 281 -12.03 -6.86 17.10
C GLY A 281 -11.33 -6.98 15.74
N VAL A 282 -10.02 -6.71 15.69
CA VAL A 282 -9.23 -6.66 14.44
C VAL A 282 -8.65 -8.03 14.10
N ASN A 283 -8.30 -8.23 12.82
CA ASN A 283 -7.60 -9.43 12.34
C ASN A 283 -6.17 -9.13 11.86
N SER A 284 -5.78 -7.86 11.87
CA SER A 284 -4.49 -7.40 11.37
C SER A 284 -3.91 -6.31 12.26
N PHE A 285 -2.57 -6.26 12.30
CA PHE A 285 -1.82 -5.15 12.89
C PHE A 285 -0.97 -4.46 11.82
N GLU A 286 -0.90 -3.14 11.89
CA GLU A 286 0.04 -2.31 11.12
C GLU A 286 0.98 -1.62 12.12
N VAL A 287 2.26 -1.96 12.09
CA VAL A 287 3.27 -1.42 13.01
C VAL A 287 4.01 -0.30 12.31
N VAL A 288 3.50 0.93 12.47
CA VAL A 288 4.05 2.15 11.84
C VAL A 288 5.22 2.71 12.67
N GLY A 289 5.11 2.64 14.00
CA GLY A 289 6.14 3.12 14.92
C GLY A 289 7.45 2.35 14.83
N LYS A 290 8.58 3.03 15.07
CA LYS A 290 9.89 2.36 15.05
C LYS A 290 9.98 1.26 16.10
N ILE A 291 10.57 0.13 15.73
CA ILE A 291 10.73 -1.03 16.62
C ILE A 291 12.06 -0.93 17.37
N GLY A 292 12.01 -0.46 18.62
CA GLY A 292 13.18 -0.34 19.52
C GLY A 292 13.19 -1.31 20.70
N ALA A 293 12.10 -2.03 20.93
CA ALA A 293 11.93 -2.97 22.03
C ALA A 293 10.97 -4.11 21.62
N ASN A 294 10.83 -5.12 22.49
CA ASN A 294 9.99 -6.28 22.20
C ASN A 294 8.51 -5.90 22.10
N LEU A 295 7.84 -6.39 21.05
CA LEU A 295 6.42 -6.22 20.83
C LEU A 295 5.74 -7.59 20.81
N THR A 296 4.65 -7.74 21.55
CA THR A 296 3.80 -8.94 21.47
C THR A 296 2.47 -8.58 20.86
N LEU A 297 2.11 -9.25 19.77
CA LEU A 297 0.84 -9.17 19.07
C LEU A 297 0.06 -10.44 19.40
N SER A 298 -0.96 -10.33 20.25
CA SER A 298 -1.69 -11.46 20.82
C SER A 298 -3.09 -11.62 20.26
N ASN A 299 -3.58 -12.87 20.31
CA ASN A 299 -4.89 -13.27 19.82
C ASN A 299 -5.14 -12.91 18.35
N LEU A 300 -4.11 -12.88 17.51
CA LEU A 300 -4.29 -12.64 16.09
C LEU A 300 -5.07 -13.82 15.49
N ALA A 301 -6.10 -13.55 14.69
CA ALA A 301 -6.84 -14.63 14.03
C ALA A 301 -5.94 -15.45 13.08
N ASN A 302 -6.29 -16.71 12.82
CA ASN A 302 -5.63 -17.49 11.77
C ASN A 302 -5.80 -16.77 10.41
N ASN A 303 -4.75 -16.73 9.59
CA ASN A 303 -4.62 -15.91 8.38
C ASN A 303 -4.59 -14.39 8.66
N GLY A 304 -4.37 -13.97 9.90
CA GLY A 304 -4.17 -12.58 10.24
C GLY A 304 -2.88 -12.02 9.64
N THR A 305 -2.86 -10.69 9.46
CA THR A 305 -1.73 -9.99 8.84
C THR A 305 -1.00 -9.12 9.86
N VAL A 306 0.33 -9.18 9.85
CA VAL A 306 1.18 -8.21 10.54
C VAL A 306 1.99 -7.47 9.48
N GLN A 307 1.68 -6.19 9.35
CA GLN A 307 2.41 -5.27 8.51
C GLN A 307 3.48 -4.54 9.34
N LEU A 308 4.72 -4.52 8.86
CA LEU A 308 5.89 -4.00 9.57
C LEU A 308 6.52 -2.83 8.81
N ASP A 309 5.92 -1.64 8.93
CA ASP A 309 6.35 -0.42 8.21
C ASP A 309 7.34 0.42 9.05
N GLY A 310 7.41 0.16 10.35
CA GLY A 310 8.31 0.83 11.26
C GLY A 310 9.78 0.40 11.09
N ALA A 311 10.67 1.38 10.97
CA ALA A 311 12.12 1.11 11.00
C ALA A 311 12.55 0.49 12.34
N SER A 312 13.51 -0.43 12.31
CA SER A 312 14.04 -1.09 13.51
C SER A 312 15.22 -0.31 14.11
N THR A 313 15.15 0.15 15.36
CA THR A 313 16.22 0.94 16.00
C THR A 313 17.12 0.13 16.94
N ALA A 314 16.74 -1.11 17.25
CA ALA A 314 17.51 -2.04 18.07
C ALA A 314 17.24 -3.49 17.64
N ALA A 315 18.02 -4.43 18.18
CA ALA A 315 17.66 -5.84 18.11
C ALA A 315 16.43 -6.09 18.99
N ALA A 316 15.31 -6.45 18.37
CA ALA A 316 14.02 -6.60 19.03
C ALA A 316 13.29 -7.86 18.55
N THR A 317 12.41 -8.39 19.39
CA THR A 317 11.54 -9.51 19.03
C THR A 317 10.11 -9.01 18.85
N VAL A 318 9.52 -9.30 17.69
CA VAL A 318 8.08 -9.23 17.45
C VAL A 318 7.52 -10.63 17.63
N THR A 319 6.84 -10.85 18.75
CA THR A 319 6.12 -12.10 19.02
C THR A 319 4.73 -11.99 18.45
N VAL A 320 4.36 -12.92 17.57
CA VAL A 320 3.01 -13.02 17.01
C VAL A 320 2.38 -14.32 17.52
N ASP A 321 1.33 -14.17 18.31
CA ASP A 321 0.53 -15.26 18.85
C ASP A 321 -0.76 -15.36 18.04
N VAL A 322 -0.80 -16.37 17.16
CA VAL A 322 -1.99 -16.72 16.37
C VAL A 322 -2.91 -17.55 17.24
N LYS A 323 -4.13 -17.06 17.45
CA LYS A 323 -5.11 -17.60 18.37
C LYS A 323 -5.43 -19.05 18.06
N GLY A 324 -5.11 -19.92 19.02
CA GLY A 324 -5.37 -21.36 18.91
C GLY A 324 -4.35 -22.12 18.07
N ALA A 325 -3.26 -21.48 17.63
CA ALA A 325 -2.25 -22.13 16.81
C ALA A 325 -1.49 -23.19 17.60
N ILE A 326 -1.58 -24.43 17.12
CA ILE A 326 -0.91 -25.60 17.67
C ILE A 326 -0.50 -26.53 16.53
N ALA A 327 0.31 -27.55 16.83
CA ALA A 327 0.72 -28.53 15.85
C ALA A 327 -0.47 -29.18 15.09
N GLY A 328 -0.50 -29.01 13.77
CA GLY A 328 -1.37 -29.75 12.85
C GLY A 328 -2.70 -29.07 12.53
N THR A 329 -2.90 -27.81 12.92
CA THR A 329 -4.12 -27.04 12.61
C THR A 329 -4.02 -26.21 11.33
N ALA A 330 -2.86 -26.23 10.65
CA ALA A 330 -2.60 -25.53 9.39
C ALA A 330 -2.77 -24.01 9.55
N ASP A 331 -2.21 -23.48 10.64
CA ASP A 331 -2.29 -22.06 10.95
C ASP A 331 -1.30 -21.26 10.11
N VAL A 332 -1.76 -20.10 9.67
CA VAL A 332 -1.10 -19.19 8.74
C VAL A 332 -0.92 -17.83 9.40
N LEU A 333 0.29 -17.30 9.31
CA LEU A 333 0.61 -15.90 9.56
C LEU A 333 1.01 -15.21 8.26
N ASN A 334 0.43 -14.04 7.99
CA ASN A 334 0.86 -13.19 6.88
C ASN A 334 1.74 -12.05 7.42
N LEU A 335 2.90 -11.85 6.83
CA LEU A 335 3.83 -10.75 7.11
C LEU A 335 3.96 -9.88 5.88
N THR A 336 3.80 -8.57 6.03
CA THR A 336 3.88 -7.62 4.92
C THR A 336 4.64 -6.36 5.29
N THR A 337 4.99 -5.55 4.29
CA THR A 337 5.45 -4.17 4.45
C THR A 337 4.73 -3.24 3.46
N ASP A 338 4.82 -1.93 3.62
CA ASP A 338 4.39 -0.92 2.64
C ASP A 338 5.56 -0.18 1.98
N LYS A 339 5.30 0.95 1.30
CA LYS A 339 6.31 1.73 0.58
C LYS A 339 6.76 2.99 1.33
N ASP A 340 6.46 3.11 2.62
CA ASP A 340 6.57 4.38 3.33
C ASP A 340 7.78 4.42 4.28
N GLY A 341 8.95 4.10 3.75
CA GLY A 341 10.22 4.49 4.38
C GLY A 341 11.26 3.40 4.37
N ALA A 342 11.67 2.97 5.56
CA ALA A 342 12.80 2.07 5.76
C ALA A 342 12.33 0.90 6.63
N ASP A 343 11.57 -0.01 6.03
CA ASP A 343 10.92 -1.14 6.71
C ASP A 343 11.98 -2.09 7.25
N LEU A 344 12.16 -2.10 8.58
CA LEU A 344 13.13 -2.97 9.27
C LEU A 344 14.59 -2.85 8.75
N ALA A 345 14.92 -1.77 8.03
CA ALA A 345 16.14 -1.63 7.25
C ALA A 345 17.44 -1.52 8.07
N THR A 346 17.35 -1.17 9.36
CA THR A 346 18.46 -0.64 10.15
C THR A 346 19.00 -1.59 11.23
N SER A 347 18.26 -2.59 11.68
CA SER A 347 18.65 -3.47 12.80
C SER A 347 18.00 -4.85 12.70
N LYS A 348 18.57 -5.82 13.43
CA LYS A 348 18.17 -7.23 13.42
C LYS A 348 16.84 -7.44 14.16
N VAL A 349 15.72 -7.57 13.44
CA VAL A 349 14.43 -7.94 14.03
C VAL A 349 14.19 -9.43 13.96
N THR A 350 13.79 -10.03 15.08
CA THR A 350 13.32 -11.42 15.14
C THR A 350 11.80 -11.45 15.14
N VAL A 351 11.20 -12.30 14.31
CA VAL A 351 9.77 -12.63 14.36
C VAL A 351 9.60 -14.02 14.97
N LEU A 352 8.89 -14.09 16.09
CA LEU A 352 8.49 -15.32 16.75
C LEU A 352 7.02 -15.61 16.42
N ALA A 353 6.77 -16.50 15.47
CA ALA A 353 5.43 -16.86 14.98
C ALA A 353 4.92 -18.11 15.71
N ASN A 354 4.52 -17.97 16.97
CA ASN A 354 4.23 -19.12 17.83
C ASN A 354 3.11 -20.01 17.25
N GLY A 355 3.38 -21.31 17.15
CA GLY A 355 2.39 -22.34 16.81
C GLY A 355 2.04 -22.48 15.33
N VAL A 356 2.45 -21.56 14.45
CA VAL A 356 2.00 -21.58 13.03
C VAL A 356 2.77 -22.58 12.17
N GLU A 357 2.08 -23.22 11.22
CA GLU A 357 2.67 -24.11 10.21
C GLU A 357 3.09 -23.40 8.92
N ALA A 358 2.49 -22.24 8.63
CA ALA A 358 2.77 -21.49 7.42
C ALA A 358 3.01 -20.01 7.72
N VAL A 359 4.01 -19.43 7.06
CA VAL A 359 4.24 -17.99 7.03
C VAL A 359 4.25 -17.53 5.58
N ASN A 360 3.38 -16.59 5.24
CA ASN A 360 3.46 -15.89 3.97
C ASN A 360 4.16 -14.55 4.19
N ILE A 361 5.09 -14.19 3.31
CA ILE A 361 5.82 -12.94 3.32
C ILE A 361 5.53 -12.23 2.00
N ALA A 362 5.02 -11.01 2.06
CA ALA A 362 4.80 -10.18 0.87
C ALA A 362 5.51 -8.83 1.04
N SER A 363 6.54 -8.60 0.23
CA SER A 363 7.17 -7.29 0.14
C SER A 363 6.34 -6.34 -0.72
N SER A 364 6.48 -5.05 -0.45
CA SER A 364 5.98 -3.96 -1.29
C SER A 364 6.98 -3.67 -2.42
N SER A 365 7.41 -2.42 -2.63
CA SER A 365 8.42 -2.03 -3.63
C SER A 365 9.77 -1.63 -3.04
N GLU A 366 10.11 -2.18 -1.88
CA GLU A 366 11.38 -1.95 -1.20
C GLU A 366 12.58 -2.59 -1.91
N THR A 367 13.75 -1.94 -1.93
CA THR A 367 14.97 -2.50 -2.54
C THR A 367 16.22 -2.23 -1.71
N GLY A 368 17.21 -3.11 -1.81
CA GLY A 368 18.55 -2.91 -1.26
C GLY A 368 18.58 -2.63 0.25
N ALA A 369 18.91 -1.39 0.65
CA ALA A 369 18.95 -1.02 2.06
C ALA A 369 17.56 -1.07 2.71
N GLY A 370 16.49 -0.74 1.96
CA GLY A 370 15.10 -0.73 2.41
C GLY A 370 14.39 -2.09 2.35
N ALA A 371 15.04 -3.14 1.84
CA ALA A 371 14.43 -4.47 1.71
C ALA A 371 13.79 -4.98 3.00
N PHE A 372 12.74 -5.81 2.89
CA PHE A 372 12.11 -6.46 4.02
C PHE A 372 13.10 -7.43 4.67
N LYS A 373 13.71 -7.00 5.78
CA LYS A 373 14.76 -7.72 6.50
C LYS A 373 14.28 -8.28 7.83
N LEU A 374 14.39 -9.59 7.96
CA LEU A 374 14.32 -10.30 9.23
C LEU A 374 15.69 -10.90 9.55
N ASP A 375 16.12 -10.76 10.80
CA ASP A 375 17.28 -11.49 11.29
C ASP A 375 16.92 -12.96 11.49
N THR A 376 15.83 -13.21 12.21
CA THR A 376 15.35 -14.55 12.49
C THR A 376 13.84 -14.64 12.32
N LEU A 377 13.38 -15.64 11.57
CA LEU A 377 12.00 -16.12 11.60
C LEU A 377 11.96 -17.46 12.32
N THR A 378 11.18 -17.57 13.39
CA THR A 378 11.15 -18.78 14.22
C THR A 378 9.73 -19.21 14.56
N SER A 379 9.51 -20.53 14.42
CA SER A 379 8.32 -21.25 14.88
C SER A 379 8.67 -22.73 14.92
N ALA A 380 8.34 -23.41 16.02
CA ALA A 380 8.59 -24.84 16.16
C ALA A 380 7.80 -25.69 15.13
N GLN A 381 6.66 -25.16 14.65
CA GLN A 381 5.70 -25.87 13.81
C GLN A 381 5.78 -25.51 12.32
N LEU A 382 6.58 -24.51 11.96
CA LEU A 382 6.65 -23.99 10.60
C LEU A 382 7.14 -25.04 9.60
N LYS A 383 6.33 -25.29 8.58
CA LYS A 383 6.57 -26.24 7.49
C LYS A 383 6.75 -25.54 6.15
N THR A 384 6.05 -24.44 5.93
CA THR A 384 6.02 -23.75 4.64
C THR A 384 6.25 -22.25 4.79
N ILE A 385 7.09 -21.70 3.93
CA ILE A 385 7.21 -20.25 3.74
C ILE A 385 6.84 -19.95 2.29
N THR A 386 5.95 -18.96 2.08
CA THR A 386 5.66 -18.42 0.74
C THR A 386 6.16 -16.99 0.67
N ILE A 387 6.85 -16.60 -0.39
CA ILE A 387 7.40 -15.26 -0.57
C ILE A 387 6.87 -14.68 -1.90
N THR A 388 6.30 -13.48 -1.82
CA THR A 388 5.73 -12.75 -2.95
C THR A 388 6.10 -11.27 -2.86
N GLY A 389 5.72 -10.48 -3.87
CA GLY A 389 5.92 -9.04 -3.86
C GLY A 389 6.97 -8.59 -4.88
N VAL A 390 7.18 -7.28 -4.96
CA VAL A 390 8.11 -6.70 -5.94
C VAL A 390 9.41 -6.19 -5.34
N GLY A 391 9.46 -6.11 -4.02
CA GLY A 391 10.62 -5.70 -3.26
C GLY A 391 11.48 -6.87 -2.79
N ASP A 392 12.72 -6.58 -2.42
CA ASP A 392 13.66 -7.58 -1.94
C ASP A 392 13.23 -8.11 -0.55
N VAL A 393 13.42 -9.40 -0.31
CA VAL A 393 13.14 -10.07 0.98
C VAL A 393 14.41 -10.76 1.47
N SER A 394 14.79 -10.50 2.73
CA SER A 394 15.92 -11.17 3.36
C SER A 394 15.54 -11.71 4.73
N VAL A 395 15.67 -13.01 4.92
CA VAL A 395 15.51 -13.69 6.20
C VAL A 395 16.82 -14.40 6.53
N ALA A 396 17.65 -13.78 7.37
CA ALA A 396 19.01 -14.26 7.59
C ALA A 396 19.04 -15.67 8.21
N THR A 397 18.11 -15.97 9.11
CA THR A 397 17.96 -17.29 9.74
C THR A 397 16.50 -17.72 9.79
N VAL A 398 16.18 -18.90 9.26
CA VAL A 398 14.93 -19.59 9.60
C VAL A 398 15.24 -20.64 10.66
N SER A 399 14.59 -20.53 11.83
CA SER A 399 14.68 -21.50 12.92
C SER A 399 13.39 -22.31 13.00
N ALA A 400 13.26 -23.27 12.09
CA ALA A 400 12.10 -24.16 11.97
C ALA A 400 12.56 -25.58 11.57
N ALA A 401 12.60 -26.49 12.54
CA ALA A 401 13.13 -27.84 12.34
C ALA A 401 12.31 -28.68 11.34
N ALA A 402 11.01 -28.39 11.19
CA ALA A 402 10.09 -29.11 10.32
C ALA A 402 9.87 -28.42 8.96
N LEU A 403 10.64 -27.38 8.63
CA LEU A 403 10.52 -26.66 7.37
C LEU A 403 10.78 -27.62 6.20
N SER A 404 9.86 -27.65 5.24
CA SER A 404 9.91 -28.56 4.09
C SER A 404 9.69 -27.87 2.75
N SER A 405 9.20 -26.63 2.76
CA SER A 405 8.99 -25.85 1.54
C SER A 405 9.27 -24.36 1.77
N ILE A 406 10.00 -23.76 0.84
CA ILE A 406 10.12 -22.32 0.66
C ILE A 406 9.75 -22.05 -0.80
N ASP A 407 8.66 -21.34 -1.03
CA ASP A 407 8.18 -21.01 -2.38
C ASP A 407 8.21 -19.50 -2.60
N ALA A 408 9.24 -19.02 -3.30
CA ALA A 408 9.40 -17.64 -3.74
C ALA A 408 9.09 -17.44 -5.23
N SER A 409 8.44 -18.41 -5.89
CA SER A 409 8.23 -18.38 -7.35
C SER A 409 7.41 -17.19 -7.86
N ALA A 410 6.70 -16.48 -6.97
CA ALA A 410 5.95 -15.27 -7.29
C ALA A 410 6.63 -13.97 -6.82
N ALA A 411 7.85 -14.04 -6.26
CA ALA A 411 8.65 -12.88 -5.91
C ALA A 411 9.33 -12.28 -7.14
N LYS A 412 9.26 -10.95 -7.28
CA LYS A 412 9.98 -10.20 -8.33
C LYS A 412 11.22 -9.49 -7.81
N GLY A 413 11.30 -9.25 -6.51
CA GLY A 413 12.52 -8.79 -5.85
C GLY A 413 13.41 -9.96 -5.45
N ALA A 414 14.67 -9.67 -5.11
CA ALA A 414 15.64 -10.68 -4.71
C ALA A 414 15.24 -11.34 -3.38
N VAL A 415 15.38 -12.67 -3.28
CA VAL A 415 15.12 -13.43 -2.06
C VAL A 415 16.40 -13.98 -1.48
N SER A 416 16.70 -13.61 -0.24
CA SER A 416 17.84 -14.14 0.53
C SER A 416 17.33 -14.90 1.76
N ILE A 417 17.47 -16.23 1.80
CA ILE A 417 16.93 -17.06 2.88
C ILE A 417 17.78 -18.30 3.16
N SER A 418 17.87 -18.68 4.45
CA SER A 418 18.61 -19.85 4.90
C SER A 418 17.70 -20.89 5.55
N ALA A 419 17.74 -22.11 5.02
CA ALA A 419 17.08 -23.31 5.55
C ALA A 419 18.03 -24.22 6.36
N ALA A 420 19.25 -23.76 6.68
CA ALA A 420 20.31 -24.56 7.30
C ALA A 420 19.91 -25.24 8.63
N ASN A 421 18.92 -24.70 9.35
CA ASN A 421 18.42 -25.28 10.61
C ASN A 421 17.28 -26.29 10.43
N SER A 422 16.80 -26.53 9.20
CA SER A 422 15.79 -27.56 8.99
C SER A 422 16.38 -28.95 9.22
N THR A 423 15.59 -29.82 9.81
CA THR A 423 15.91 -31.25 9.98
C THR A 423 15.18 -32.13 8.95
N ALA A 424 14.35 -31.52 8.11
CA ALA A 424 13.70 -32.14 6.95
C ALA A 424 14.34 -31.65 5.64
N ALA A 425 14.16 -32.43 4.58
CA ALA A 425 14.47 -31.98 3.22
C ALA A 425 13.53 -30.82 2.83
N VAL A 426 14.09 -29.80 2.20
CA VAL A 426 13.41 -28.57 1.79
C VAL A 426 13.31 -28.52 0.28
N THR A 427 12.10 -28.23 -0.21
CA THR A 427 11.91 -27.77 -1.59
C THR A 427 12.02 -26.25 -1.61
N PHE A 428 13.03 -25.71 -2.31
CA PHE A 428 13.18 -24.28 -2.54
C PHE A 428 12.82 -23.94 -3.97
N LYS A 429 11.99 -22.91 -4.17
CA LYS A 429 11.75 -22.30 -5.48
C LYS A 429 12.08 -20.81 -5.41
N GLY A 430 13.07 -20.36 -6.17
CA GLY A 430 13.42 -18.95 -6.31
C GLY A 430 12.45 -18.17 -7.18
N GLY A 431 12.59 -16.84 -7.16
CA GLY A 431 11.79 -15.85 -7.87
C GLY A 431 12.37 -15.44 -9.22
N GLU A 432 12.08 -14.20 -9.64
CA GLU A 432 12.55 -13.65 -10.92
C GLU A 432 13.89 -12.90 -10.87
N ALA A 433 14.32 -12.51 -9.67
CA ALA A 433 15.53 -11.72 -9.43
C ALA A 433 16.66 -12.61 -8.88
N VAL A 434 17.83 -12.02 -8.62
CA VAL A 434 18.99 -12.75 -8.10
C VAL A 434 18.73 -13.22 -6.67
N ASP A 435 18.57 -14.52 -6.50
CA ASP A 435 18.30 -15.11 -5.20
C ASP A 435 19.56 -15.59 -4.48
N THR A 436 19.49 -15.72 -3.16
CA THR A 436 20.54 -16.29 -2.32
C THR A 436 19.93 -17.30 -1.36
N TYR A 437 20.27 -18.57 -1.56
CA TYR A 437 19.70 -19.67 -0.79
C TYR A 437 20.79 -20.51 -0.10
N ALA A 438 20.62 -20.78 1.18
CA ALA A 438 21.41 -21.78 1.90
C ALA A 438 20.52 -22.98 2.26
N ALA A 439 20.87 -24.14 1.70
CA ALA A 439 20.19 -25.41 1.87
C ALA A 439 20.29 -25.96 3.31
N SER A 440 19.39 -26.87 3.63
CA SER A 440 19.43 -27.69 4.83
C SER A 440 20.52 -28.76 4.75
N ASN A 441 20.78 -29.48 5.86
CA ASN A 441 21.67 -30.65 5.86
C ASN A 441 20.95 -31.95 5.48
N LYS A 442 19.91 -31.87 4.65
CA LYS A 442 19.08 -32.99 4.16
C LYS A 442 18.98 -32.86 2.65
N GLY A 443 18.49 -33.91 1.96
CA GLY A 443 18.47 -33.92 0.49
C GLY A 443 17.42 -32.98 -0.09
N ASP A 444 17.82 -31.75 -0.35
CA ASP A 444 16.94 -30.68 -0.78
C ASP A 444 16.65 -30.74 -2.29
N THR A 445 15.54 -30.12 -2.71
CA THR A 445 15.20 -29.93 -4.13
C THR A 445 15.10 -28.45 -4.42
N ILE A 446 15.94 -27.95 -5.33
CA ILE A 446 16.22 -26.53 -5.47
C ILE A 446 15.95 -26.12 -6.91
N PHE A 447 15.05 -25.16 -7.08
CA PHE A 447 14.80 -24.47 -8.34
C PHE A 447 15.29 -23.03 -8.16
N GLY A 448 16.44 -22.67 -8.75
CA GLY A 448 16.94 -21.28 -8.72
C GLY A 448 15.96 -20.31 -9.37
N SER A 449 15.30 -20.77 -10.45
CA SER A 449 14.40 -19.99 -11.30
C SER A 449 15.16 -19.03 -12.22
N LYS A 450 14.78 -17.75 -12.32
CA LYS A 450 15.49 -16.78 -13.17
C LYS A 450 16.37 -15.94 -12.26
N GLY A 451 17.55 -15.59 -12.72
CA GLY A 451 18.47 -14.81 -11.92
C GLY A 451 19.88 -15.30 -12.15
N ALA A 452 20.84 -14.70 -11.47
CA ALA A 452 22.19 -15.25 -11.36
C ALA A 452 22.33 -15.73 -9.92
N ASP A 453 21.67 -16.84 -9.60
CA ASP A 453 21.36 -17.21 -8.23
C ASP A 453 22.58 -17.72 -7.48
N GLN A 454 22.61 -17.47 -6.17
CA GLN A 454 23.69 -17.89 -5.28
C GLN A 454 23.18 -18.97 -4.32
N ILE A 455 23.53 -20.22 -4.60
CA ILE A 455 23.05 -21.38 -3.86
C ILE A 455 24.21 -21.99 -3.07
N THR A 456 24.01 -22.27 -1.79
CA THR A 456 24.92 -23.06 -0.97
C THR A 456 24.22 -24.36 -0.56
N LEU A 457 24.72 -25.48 -1.05
CA LEU A 457 24.23 -26.82 -0.73
C LEU A 457 24.69 -27.27 0.65
N GLY A 458 23.95 -28.23 1.20
CA GLY A 458 24.24 -28.81 2.50
C GLY A 458 25.01 -30.12 2.37
N THR A 459 24.93 -30.93 3.42
CA THR A 459 25.53 -32.29 3.43
C THR A 459 24.58 -33.38 2.92
N GLY A 460 23.37 -32.99 2.50
CA GLY A 460 22.35 -33.89 1.97
C GLY A 460 22.72 -34.48 0.61
N ALA A 461 21.80 -35.28 0.06
CA ALA A 461 21.83 -35.63 -1.36
C ALA A 461 20.91 -34.64 -2.08
N ASP A 462 21.48 -33.51 -2.48
CA ASP A 462 20.74 -32.35 -2.98
C ASP A 462 20.49 -32.46 -4.48
N LYS A 463 19.39 -31.85 -4.93
CA LYS A 463 19.01 -31.79 -6.34
C LYS A 463 18.84 -30.35 -6.80
N LEU A 464 19.65 -29.95 -7.77
CA LEU A 464 19.49 -28.71 -8.52
C LEU A 464 18.62 -28.99 -9.74
N VAL A 465 17.49 -28.28 -9.89
CA VAL A 465 16.52 -28.55 -10.96
C VAL A 465 16.43 -27.37 -11.91
N PHE A 466 16.68 -27.65 -13.19
CA PHE A 466 16.56 -26.71 -14.30
C PHE A 466 15.50 -27.20 -15.28
N THR A 467 14.44 -26.42 -15.44
CA THR A 467 13.28 -26.71 -16.29
C THR A 467 13.35 -26.08 -17.68
N VAL A 468 14.08 -24.98 -17.83
CA VAL A 468 14.35 -24.31 -19.12
C VAL A 468 15.80 -23.80 -19.15
N ALA A 469 16.37 -23.63 -20.35
CA ALA A 469 17.78 -23.24 -20.51
C ALA A 469 18.06 -21.82 -19.98
N GLU A 470 17.07 -20.93 -20.07
CA GLU A 470 17.19 -19.52 -19.69
C GLU A 470 17.38 -19.31 -18.19
N GLN A 471 17.11 -20.33 -17.36
CA GLN A 471 17.26 -20.28 -15.91
C GLN A 471 18.72 -20.13 -15.47
N SER A 472 19.69 -20.57 -16.27
CA SER A 472 21.10 -20.24 -16.03
C SER A 472 21.87 -20.18 -17.34
N ASN A 473 22.09 -18.95 -17.81
CA ASN A 473 22.74 -18.67 -19.09
C ASN A 473 24.01 -17.84 -18.88
N ALA A 474 24.78 -17.58 -19.94
CA ALA A 474 26.06 -16.88 -19.81
C ALA A 474 25.96 -15.45 -19.23
N ALA A 475 24.81 -14.78 -19.35
CA ALA A 475 24.58 -13.44 -18.81
C ALA A 475 24.06 -13.46 -17.37
N ALA A 476 23.29 -14.48 -17.00
CA ALA A 476 22.72 -14.69 -15.69
C ALA A 476 23.01 -16.14 -15.27
N LYS A 477 24.25 -16.38 -14.84
CA LYS A 477 24.76 -17.70 -14.49
C LYS A 477 24.63 -17.92 -12.99
N ASP A 478 24.02 -19.03 -12.61
CA ASP A 478 23.93 -19.47 -11.23
C ASP A 478 25.29 -19.92 -10.70
N SER A 479 25.49 -19.69 -9.41
CA SER A 479 26.66 -20.12 -8.65
C SER A 479 26.23 -21.01 -7.51
N VAL A 480 26.74 -22.24 -7.52
CA VAL A 480 26.45 -23.26 -6.51
C VAL A 480 27.72 -23.61 -5.75
N GLY A 481 27.70 -23.44 -4.44
CA GLY A 481 28.73 -23.93 -3.52
C GLY A 481 28.28 -25.22 -2.81
N GLY A 482 29.23 -26.05 -2.41
CA GLY A 482 28.96 -27.24 -1.57
C GLY A 482 28.55 -28.51 -2.33
N PHE A 483 28.54 -28.50 -3.67
CA PHE A 483 28.15 -29.67 -4.47
C PHE A 483 29.07 -30.87 -4.22
N ASN A 484 28.50 -31.95 -3.73
CA ASN A 484 29.13 -33.23 -3.46
C ASN A 484 28.83 -34.22 -4.60
N VAL A 485 29.83 -34.49 -5.44
CA VAL A 485 29.71 -35.42 -6.58
C VAL A 485 29.36 -36.88 -6.22
N ASN A 486 29.33 -37.25 -4.93
CA ASN A 486 28.90 -38.59 -4.51
C ASN A 486 27.44 -38.64 -4.02
N ALA A 487 26.78 -37.49 -3.86
CA ALA A 487 25.45 -37.39 -3.28
C ALA A 487 24.50 -36.52 -4.12
N ASP A 488 25.02 -35.42 -4.68
CA ASP A 488 24.21 -34.39 -5.33
C ASP A 488 24.01 -34.64 -6.82
N LEU A 489 22.92 -34.08 -7.35
CA LEU A 489 22.46 -34.29 -8.70
C LEU A 489 22.04 -32.96 -9.36
N VAL A 490 22.46 -32.77 -10.60
CA VAL A 490 21.89 -31.75 -11.50
C VAL A 490 20.80 -32.39 -12.35
N GLN A 491 19.54 -32.00 -12.16
CA GLN A 491 18.42 -32.46 -12.97
C GLN A 491 18.03 -31.38 -13.99
N PHE A 492 18.00 -31.78 -15.25
CA PHE A 492 17.39 -31.02 -16.34
C PHE A 492 16.01 -31.61 -16.67
N ALA A 493 15.06 -30.78 -17.10
CA ALA A 493 13.80 -31.29 -17.63
C ALA A 493 14.03 -32.17 -18.86
N ALA A 494 13.28 -33.26 -18.97
CA ALA A 494 13.37 -34.17 -20.12
C ALA A 494 13.18 -33.47 -21.49
N SER A 495 12.42 -32.37 -21.53
CA SER A 495 12.21 -31.56 -22.74
C SER A 495 13.45 -30.82 -23.24
N LEU A 496 14.48 -30.65 -22.42
CA LEU A 496 15.75 -30.04 -22.81
C LEU A 496 16.70 -31.03 -23.50
N GLN A 497 16.41 -32.33 -23.44
CA GLN A 497 17.25 -33.33 -24.07
C GLN A 497 16.93 -33.47 -25.56
N THR A 498 17.94 -33.27 -26.41
CA THR A 498 17.89 -33.62 -27.84
C THR A 498 18.61 -34.95 -28.06
N GLY A 499 17.86 -35.97 -28.46
CA GLY A 499 18.41 -37.32 -28.72
C GLY A 499 19.06 -37.93 -27.49
N SER A 500 20.37 -38.20 -27.54
CA SER A 500 21.13 -38.76 -26.42
C SER A 500 22.03 -37.71 -25.76
N ALA A 501 22.08 -37.69 -24.43
CA ALA A 501 23.04 -36.88 -23.67
C ALA A 501 24.41 -37.58 -23.55
N VAL A 502 25.50 -36.84 -23.75
CA VAL A 502 26.89 -37.34 -23.59
C VAL A 502 27.70 -36.37 -22.74
N PHE A 503 28.44 -36.89 -21.75
CA PHE A 503 29.41 -36.13 -20.98
C PHE A 503 30.77 -36.12 -21.69
N THR A 504 31.31 -34.93 -22.00
CA THR A 504 32.55 -34.74 -22.78
C THR A 504 33.74 -34.28 -21.91
N GLY A 505 33.52 -34.08 -20.61
CA GLY A 505 34.54 -33.52 -19.70
C GLY A 505 34.98 -32.14 -20.16
N THR A 506 36.29 -31.89 -20.26
CA THR A 506 36.86 -30.63 -20.77
C THR A 506 36.97 -30.55 -22.29
N THR A 507 36.49 -31.56 -23.02
CA THR A 507 36.52 -31.55 -24.50
C THR A 507 35.49 -30.55 -25.01
N ALA A 508 35.94 -29.64 -25.88
CA ALA A 508 35.08 -28.64 -26.52
C ALA A 508 33.90 -29.30 -27.26
N PHE A 509 32.74 -28.64 -27.21
CA PHE A 509 31.56 -29.11 -27.93
C PHE A 509 31.78 -29.13 -29.43
N SER A 510 31.17 -30.13 -30.07
CA SER A 510 31.24 -30.33 -31.51
C SER A 510 29.85 -30.27 -32.11
N ALA A 511 29.67 -29.64 -33.27
CA ALA A 511 28.38 -29.64 -33.94
C ALA A 511 27.98 -31.08 -34.34
N THR A 512 27.14 -31.71 -33.52
CA THR A 512 26.67 -33.09 -33.69
C THR A 512 25.16 -33.06 -33.64
N ALA A 513 24.55 -33.02 -34.83
CA ALA A 513 23.10 -32.92 -34.98
C ALA A 513 22.35 -33.95 -34.12
N GLY A 514 21.46 -33.46 -33.26
CA GLY A 514 20.55 -34.30 -32.49
C GLY A 514 21.16 -34.96 -31.24
N LYS A 515 22.22 -34.39 -30.66
CA LYS A 515 22.82 -34.88 -29.41
C LYS A 515 23.13 -33.74 -28.44
N THR A 516 22.52 -33.81 -27.26
CA THR A 516 22.91 -32.97 -26.13
C THR A 516 24.31 -33.32 -25.62
N GLN A 517 25.16 -32.32 -25.42
CA GLN A 517 26.52 -32.47 -24.89
C GLN A 517 26.66 -31.71 -23.56
N ILE A 518 27.28 -32.36 -22.57
CA ILE A 518 27.53 -31.81 -21.25
C ILE A 518 29.04 -31.77 -21.02
N GLY A 519 29.58 -30.61 -20.65
CA GLY A 519 31.02 -30.40 -20.50
C GLY A 519 31.36 -29.55 -19.27
N PHE A 520 32.64 -29.41 -19.01
CA PHE A 520 33.19 -28.59 -17.93
C PHE A 520 34.28 -27.67 -18.44
N THR A 521 34.29 -26.44 -17.90
CA THR A 521 35.48 -25.57 -17.94
C THR A 521 36.14 -25.55 -16.57
N ASP A 522 37.36 -26.06 -16.47
CA ASP A 522 38.18 -25.99 -15.25
C ASP A 522 39.05 -24.72 -15.29
N ALA A 523 38.60 -23.66 -14.63
CA ALA A 523 39.34 -22.42 -14.47
C ALA A 523 39.33 -21.97 -13.01
N VAL A 524 40.40 -21.30 -12.59
CA VAL A 524 40.53 -20.83 -11.19
C VAL A 524 39.34 -19.92 -10.85
N ASN A 525 38.49 -20.39 -9.94
CA ASN A 525 37.26 -19.74 -9.45
C ASN A 525 36.03 -19.74 -10.39
N THR A 526 36.02 -20.50 -11.49
CA THR A 526 34.84 -20.60 -12.40
C THR A 526 34.71 -22.01 -12.98
N ASN A 527 34.61 -23.02 -12.10
CA ASN A 527 34.37 -24.39 -12.54
C ASN A 527 32.94 -24.50 -13.07
N ASP A 528 32.80 -24.36 -14.39
CA ASP A 528 31.51 -24.19 -15.04
C ASP A 528 31.07 -25.50 -15.68
N LEU A 529 29.93 -26.03 -15.23
CA LEU A 529 29.17 -27.04 -15.96
C LEU A 529 28.47 -26.33 -17.12
N GLN A 530 28.72 -26.80 -18.33
CA GLN A 530 28.16 -26.27 -19.57
C GLN A 530 27.31 -27.33 -20.25
N VAL A 531 26.24 -26.90 -20.91
CA VAL A 531 25.38 -27.78 -21.71
C VAL A 531 25.09 -27.14 -23.07
N ASP A 532 25.27 -27.94 -24.12
CA ASP A 532 24.80 -27.72 -25.49
C ASP A 532 23.59 -28.63 -25.68
N PHE A 533 22.38 -28.08 -25.57
CA PHE A 533 21.13 -28.84 -25.59
C PHE A 533 20.77 -29.31 -26.99
N ASP A 534 21.01 -28.49 -28.01
CA ASP A 534 20.60 -28.78 -29.40
C ASP A 534 21.69 -29.49 -30.24
N GLY A 535 22.92 -29.56 -29.72
CA GLY A 535 24.05 -30.21 -30.36
C GLY A 535 24.71 -29.34 -31.44
N ASN A 536 24.51 -28.02 -31.43
CA ASN A 536 25.07 -27.10 -32.42
C ASN A 536 26.55 -26.76 -32.18
N GLY A 537 27.14 -27.23 -31.07
CA GLY A 537 28.52 -26.96 -30.68
C GLY A 537 28.73 -25.66 -29.89
N THR A 538 27.66 -25.00 -29.46
CA THR A 538 27.68 -23.78 -28.65
C THR A 538 27.02 -24.02 -27.29
N VAL A 539 27.39 -23.21 -26.30
CA VAL A 539 26.87 -23.36 -24.93
C VAL A 539 25.49 -22.71 -24.85
N ASP A 540 24.46 -23.50 -24.52
CA ASP A 540 23.10 -23.02 -24.30
C ASP A 540 22.84 -22.71 -22.82
N PHE A 541 23.54 -23.42 -21.92
CA PHE A 541 23.36 -23.32 -20.48
C PHE A 541 24.71 -23.41 -19.76
N VAL A 542 24.84 -22.67 -18.67
CA VAL A 542 26.05 -22.69 -17.84
C VAL A 542 25.68 -22.50 -16.37
N VAL A 543 26.30 -23.26 -15.47
CA VAL A 543 26.21 -23.07 -14.01
C VAL A 543 27.59 -23.27 -13.40
N THR A 544 27.97 -22.43 -12.43
CA THR A 544 29.23 -22.60 -11.69
C THR A 544 29.02 -23.56 -10.53
N LEU A 545 29.78 -24.65 -10.49
CA LEU A 545 29.85 -25.56 -9.35
C LEU A 545 31.17 -25.34 -8.60
N THR A 546 31.15 -24.43 -7.62
CA THR A 546 32.34 -24.01 -6.89
C THR A 546 32.99 -25.19 -6.18
N GLY A 547 34.25 -25.47 -6.53
CA GLY A 547 35.06 -26.53 -5.92
C GLY A 547 34.93 -27.92 -6.59
N VAL A 548 34.12 -28.07 -7.63
CA VAL A 548 33.97 -29.31 -8.41
C VAL A 548 34.77 -29.20 -9.70
N THR A 549 35.62 -30.17 -10.05
CA THR A 549 36.35 -30.17 -11.34
C THR A 549 35.78 -31.17 -12.32
N ALA A 550 36.17 -31.09 -13.59
CA ALA A 550 35.82 -32.07 -14.61
C ALA A 550 36.26 -33.51 -14.28
N ALA A 551 37.28 -33.67 -13.43
CA ALA A 551 37.74 -34.97 -12.96
C ALA A 551 36.83 -35.59 -11.89
N ASP A 552 36.10 -34.74 -11.15
CA ASP A 552 35.22 -35.15 -10.05
C ASP A 552 33.79 -35.44 -10.53
N PHE A 553 33.35 -34.73 -11.58
CA PHE A 553 31.99 -34.83 -12.12
C PHE A 553 31.89 -35.86 -13.24
N GLY A 554 30.76 -36.57 -13.34
CA GLY A 554 30.52 -37.52 -14.41
C GLY A 554 29.04 -37.78 -14.71
N ALA A 555 28.79 -38.81 -15.54
CA ALA A 555 27.44 -39.17 -16.00
C ALA A 555 26.45 -39.58 -14.89
N ALA A 556 26.94 -39.84 -13.67
CA ALA A 556 26.09 -40.13 -12.51
C ALA A 556 25.57 -38.85 -11.82
N ASN A 557 26.15 -37.69 -12.12
CA ASN A 557 25.87 -36.42 -11.45
C ASN A 557 24.85 -35.55 -12.17
N PHE A 558 24.33 -36.01 -13.30
CA PHE A 558 23.23 -35.34 -13.98
C PHE A 558 22.19 -36.32 -14.51
N VAL A 559 20.96 -35.82 -14.69
CA VAL A 559 19.86 -36.56 -15.30
C VAL A 559 18.98 -35.63 -16.11
N PHE A 560 18.30 -36.19 -17.11
CA PHE A 560 17.18 -35.55 -17.81
C PHE A 560 15.91 -36.31 -17.42
N ALA A 561 15.01 -35.66 -16.67
CA ALA A 561 13.84 -36.31 -16.08
C ALA A 561 12.64 -35.37 -15.94
#